data_AF-A0A110A3L6-F1
#
_entry.id   AF-A0A110A3L6-F1
#
_cell.length_a   1.000
_cell.length_b   1.000
_cell.length_c   1.000
_cell.angle_alpha   90.00
_cell.angle_beta   90.00
_cell.angle_gamma   90.00
#
_symmetry.space_group_name_H-M   'P 1'
#
loop_
_entity.id
_entity.type
_entity.pdbx_description
1 polymer ?
#
loop_
_entity_poly.entity_id
_entity_poly.type
_entity_poly.pdbx_seq_one_letter_code
_entity_poly.pdbx_strand_id
1 'polypeptide(L)'
;MSDQNYVPRMHVTRDISAGPNKAMAPEELPEITVNENNVCICPYCTGTFRVNTPYPQNNTSSEGNNDLRCTKCGHTWKNRRGIPKKCPKCGSYRWNVEDTQFECQKCHHVWTSSTADGPQRCPSCRTYDWRIPPAVKEPVTFHQPHENTLRRWVCEKYDAGMGVLDIAQELKLPVLKVMNLVRTYREVEMPRF
;
A
#
# COMPACT_ATOMS: atom_id res chain seq x y z
N MET A 1 -48.95 1.21 -27.98
CA MET A 1 -49.53 0.54 -26.80
C MET A 1 -48.37 -0.10 -26.06
N SER A 2 -47.45 0.68 -25.51
CA SER A 2 -47.55 1.42 -24.24
C SER A 2 -47.18 0.54 -23.05
N ASP A 3 -46.09 0.95 -22.41
CA ASP A 3 -45.73 0.81 -21.00
C ASP A 3 -45.28 -0.55 -20.45
N GLN A 4 -43.97 -0.64 -20.22
CA GLN A 4 -43.43 -1.18 -18.99
C GLN A 4 -42.13 -0.45 -18.64
N ASN A 5 -42.27 0.60 -17.82
CA ASN A 5 -41.18 1.31 -17.16
C ASN A 5 -40.37 0.32 -16.31
N TYR A 6 -39.15 -0.01 -16.76
CA TYR A 6 -38.18 -0.75 -15.95
C TYR A 6 -37.31 0.24 -15.17
N VAL A 7 -37.56 0.36 -13.87
CA VAL A 7 -36.74 1.15 -12.94
C VAL A 7 -35.62 0.25 -12.39
N PRO A 8 -34.33 0.54 -12.63
CA PRO A 8 -33.26 -0.26 -12.05
C PRO A 8 -33.20 -0.03 -10.54
N ARG A 9 -33.37 -1.12 -9.78
CA ARG A 9 -33.18 -1.16 -8.32
C ARG A 9 -31.69 -0.99 -8.01
N MET A 10 -31.28 0.20 -7.61
CA MET A 10 -29.91 0.49 -7.16
C MET A 10 -29.63 -0.30 -5.88
N HIS A 11 -28.68 -1.24 -5.93
CA HIS A 11 -28.09 -1.82 -4.73
C HIS A 11 -27.06 -0.84 -4.17
N VAL A 12 -27.43 -0.16 -3.09
CA VAL A 12 -26.50 0.61 -2.27
C VAL A 12 -25.76 -0.38 -1.38
N THR A 13 -24.49 -0.67 -1.67
CA THR A 13 -23.59 -1.26 -0.67
C THR A 13 -23.18 -0.16 0.29
N ARG A 14 -23.84 -0.12 1.45
CA ARG A 14 -23.43 0.68 2.61
C ARG A 14 -22.24 -0.01 3.28
N ASP A 15 -21.10 0.68 3.33
CA ASP A 15 -20.14 0.46 4.40
C ASP A 15 -20.71 1.06 5.68
N ILE A 16 -20.76 0.23 6.72
CA ILE A 16 -21.40 0.49 8.00
C ILE A 16 -20.45 1.31 8.86
N SER A 17 -20.81 2.55 9.14
CA SER A 17 -20.50 3.19 10.42
C SER A 17 -21.53 4.26 10.74
N ALA A 18 -22.65 3.85 11.35
CA ALA A 18 -23.50 4.74 12.12
C ALA A 18 -24.34 3.93 13.13
N GLY A 19 -24.11 4.16 14.42
CA GLY A 19 -25.20 4.17 15.39
C GLY A 19 -25.83 5.58 15.45
N PRO A 20 -26.84 5.80 16.29
CA PRO A 20 -28.23 5.38 16.14
C PRO A 20 -29.09 6.42 15.38
N ASN A 21 -30.26 5.95 14.95
CA ASN A 21 -31.21 6.61 14.05
C ASN A 21 -31.72 7.99 14.49
N LYS A 22 -31.87 8.89 13.52
CA LYS A 22 -32.97 9.87 13.49
C LYS A 22 -33.52 9.94 12.06
N ALA A 23 -34.74 9.44 11.88
CA ALA A 23 -35.52 9.65 10.68
C ALA A 23 -36.05 11.11 10.70
N MET A 24 -35.79 11.86 9.64
CA MET A 24 -36.40 13.17 9.37
C MET A 24 -36.99 13.17 7.96
N ALA A 25 -38.06 13.93 7.81
CA ALA A 25 -39.10 13.87 6.78
C ALA A 25 -38.64 14.05 5.32
N PRO A 26 -39.47 13.64 4.32
CA PRO A 26 -39.17 13.79 2.92
C PRO A 26 -39.70 15.15 2.42
N GLU A 27 -38.91 16.21 2.53
CA GLU A 27 -39.22 17.46 1.82
C GLU A 27 -37.93 18.14 1.39
N GLU A 28 -37.83 18.32 0.07
CA GLU A 28 -36.84 19.10 -0.69
C GLU A 28 -35.38 18.59 -0.71
N LEU A 29 -35.10 17.62 -1.59
CA LEU A 29 -33.74 17.35 -2.06
C LEU A 29 -33.32 18.42 -3.08
N PRO A 30 -32.17 19.10 -2.92
CA PRO A 30 -31.69 20.08 -3.89
C PRO A 30 -31.25 19.39 -5.19
N GLU A 31 -31.65 19.95 -6.33
CA GLU A 31 -31.23 19.49 -7.66
C GLU A 31 -29.71 19.62 -7.80
N ILE A 32 -29.03 18.48 -7.98
CA ILE A 32 -27.59 18.43 -8.22
C ILE A 32 -27.35 18.90 -9.66
N THR A 33 -27.00 20.17 -9.84
CA THR A 33 -26.61 20.70 -11.14
C THR A 33 -25.17 20.30 -11.44
N VAL A 34 -24.98 19.60 -12.57
CA VAL A 34 -23.66 19.20 -13.07
C VAL A 34 -23.13 20.33 -13.96
N ASN A 35 -21.91 20.82 -13.71
CA ASN A 35 -21.26 21.81 -14.58
C ASN A 35 -20.63 21.14 -15.81
N GLU A 36 -20.27 21.95 -16.82
CA GLU A 36 -19.67 21.51 -18.09
C GLU A 36 -18.37 20.67 -17.93
N ASN A 37 -17.79 20.63 -16.72
CA ASN A 37 -16.56 19.91 -16.40
C ASN A 37 -16.78 18.60 -15.63
N ASN A 38 -18.03 18.10 -15.52
CA ASN A 38 -18.38 16.88 -14.77
C ASN A 38 -17.89 16.88 -13.31
N VAL A 39 -17.85 18.05 -12.67
CA VAL A 39 -17.47 18.19 -11.25
C VAL A 39 -18.72 18.53 -10.44
N CYS A 40 -19.13 17.64 -9.56
CA CYS A 40 -20.18 17.89 -8.58
C CYS A 40 -19.55 18.28 -7.25
N ILE A 41 -20.11 19.30 -6.59
CA ILE A 41 -19.66 19.74 -5.26
C ILE A 41 -20.70 19.30 -4.25
N CYS A 42 -20.28 18.60 -3.20
CA CYS A 42 -21.21 18.20 -2.15
C CYS A 42 -21.57 19.41 -1.26
N PRO A 43 -22.87 19.71 -1.05
CA PRO A 43 -23.29 20.85 -0.24
C PRO A 43 -23.04 20.66 1.26
N TYR A 44 -22.72 19.45 1.73
CA TYR A 44 -22.52 19.16 3.16
C TYR A 44 -21.06 19.12 3.61
N CYS A 45 -20.12 18.83 2.70
CA CYS A 45 -18.70 18.68 3.06
C CYS A 45 -17.74 19.44 2.14
N THR A 46 -18.27 20.26 1.21
CA THR A 46 -17.54 21.05 0.20
C THR A 46 -16.55 20.28 -0.67
N GLY A 47 -16.50 18.96 -0.56
CA GLY A 47 -15.69 18.08 -1.41
C GLY A 47 -16.11 18.19 -2.88
N THR A 48 -15.13 18.26 -3.76
CA THR A 48 -15.29 18.22 -5.21
C THR A 48 -15.15 16.78 -5.69
N PHE A 49 -16.17 16.30 -6.39
CA PHE A 49 -16.23 14.95 -6.93
C PHE A 49 -16.28 15.03 -8.45
N ARG A 50 -15.35 14.35 -9.12
CA ARG A 50 -15.43 14.17 -10.57
C ARG A 50 -16.36 13.01 -10.86
N VAL A 51 -17.45 13.28 -11.56
CA VAL A 51 -18.35 12.24 -12.07
C VAL A 51 -17.68 11.65 -13.31
N ASN A 52 -16.88 10.62 -13.12
CA ASN A 52 -16.53 9.75 -14.23
C ASN A 52 -17.80 9.00 -14.63
N THR A 53 -18.30 9.27 -15.84
CA THR A 53 -19.39 8.50 -16.43
C THR A 53 -19.06 7.00 -16.32
N PRO A 54 -20.02 6.13 -15.98
CA PRO A 54 -19.76 4.71 -15.72
C PRO A 54 -19.49 3.88 -16.99
N TYR A 55 -18.97 4.48 -18.06
CA TYR A 55 -18.60 3.78 -19.27
C TYR A 55 -17.12 4.00 -19.61
N PRO A 56 -16.30 2.93 -19.67
CA PRO A 56 -14.89 3.07 -20.02
C PRO A 56 -14.77 3.56 -21.47
N GLN A 57 -14.31 4.80 -21.65
CA GLN A 57 -13.87 5.31 -22.94
C GLN A 57 -12.50 4.71 -23.24
N ASN A 58 -12.51 3.50 -23.80
CA ASN A 58 -11.31 2.91 -24.35
C ASN A 58 -11.37 3.04 -25.87
N ASN A 59 -10.58 4.00 -26.37
CA ASN A 59 -9.98 4.08 -27.70
C ASN A 59 -10.75 4.92 -28.74
N THR A 60 -10.73 6.24 -28.56
CA THR A 60 -10.74 7.17 -29.70
C THR A 60 -9.33 7.25 -30.29
N SER A 61 -9.07 6.40 -31.27
CA SER A 61 -8.18 6.74 -32.39
C SER A 61 -9.09 6.86 -33.61
N SER A 62 -9.10 8.06 -34.17
CA SER A 62 -9.76 8.45 -35.41
C SER A 62 -9.57 7.44 -36.55
N GLU A 63 -10.60 7.35 -37.40
CA GLU A 63 -10.68 6.62 -38.68
C GLU A 63 -11.16 5.16 -38.61
N GLY A 64 -12.49 5.00 -38.64
CA GLY A 64 -13.15 4.07 -39.57
C GLY A 64 -12.95 2.56 -39.43
N ASN A 65 -12.34 2.05 -38.37
CA ASN A 65 -12.12 0.62 -38.22
C ASN A 65 -13.06 0.00 -37.15
N ASN A 66 -14.19 -0.55 -37.60
CA ASN A 66 -15.17 -1.30 -36.78
C ASN A 66 -14.64 -2.68 -36.32
N ASP A 67 -13.33 -2.88 -36.33
CA ASP A 67 -12.67 -4.13 -36.01
C ASP A 67 -12.51 -4.26 -34.49
N LEU A 68 -13.32 -5.13 -33.90
CA LEU A 68 -13.24 -5.51 -32.49
C LEU A 68 -12.26 -6.67 -32.35
N ARG A 69 -11.44 -6.65 -31.30
CA ARG A 69 -10.48 -7.71 -30.98
C ARG A 69 -10.75 -8.29 -29.61
N CYS A 70 -10.71 -9.62 -29.50
CA CYS A 70 -10.76 -10.30 -28.22
C CYS A 70 -9.38 -10.32 -27.53
N THR A 71 -9.29 -9.82 -26.31
CA THR A 71 -8.09 -9.84 -25.46
C THR A 71 -7.70 -11.26 -25.03
N LYS A 72 -8.65 -12.22 -25.00
CA LYS A 72 -8.42 -13.60 -24.54
C LYS A 72 -7.92 -14.54 -25.63
N CYS A 73 -8.55 -14.50 -26.80
CA CYS A 73 -8.22 -15.42 -27.91
C CYS A 73 -7.61 -14.73 -29.12
N GLY A 74 -7.45 -13.40 -29.09
CA GLY A 74 -6.87 -12.62 -30.18
C GLY A 74 -7.76 -12.47 -31.43
N HIS A 75 -8.92 -13.12 -31.48
CA HIS A 75 -9.80 -13.06 -32.64
C HIS A 75 -10.29 -11.64 -32.92
N THR A 76 -10.26 -11.23 -34.18
CA THR A 76 -10.75 -9.95 -34.66
C THR A 76 -12.03 -10.13 -35.47
N TRP A 77 -12.99 -9.22 -35.37
CA TRP A 77 -14.23 -9.25 -36.14
C TRP A 77 -14.82 -7.85 -36.35
N LYS A 78 -15.54 -7.69 -37.45
CA LYS A 78 -16.24 -6.45 -37.78
C LYS A 78 -17.55 -6.32 -37.01
N ASN A 79 -17.73 -5.21 -36.33
CA ASN A 79 -18.98 -4.85 -35.69
C ASN A 79 -20.05 -4.52 -36.75
N ARG A 80 -21.14 -5.30 -36.78
CA ARG A 80 -22.28 -5.08 -37.70
C ARG A 80 -23.53 -4.50 -37.02
N ARG A 81 -23.69 -4.69 -35.70
CA ARG A 81 -24.94 -4.39 -34.95
C ARG A 81 -24.69 -4.06 -33.46
N GLY A 82 -23.58 -3.40 -33.14
CA GLY A 82 -23.23 -3.00 -31.77
C GLY A 82 -22.23 -3.92 -31.07
N ILE A 83 -21.75 -3.48 -29.90
CA ILE A 83 -20.73 -4.16 -29.09
C ILE A 83 -21.29 -5.52 -28.61
N PRO A 84 -20.68 -6.66 -28.99
CA PRO A 84 -21.20 -7.97 -28.61
C PRO A 84 -20.99 -8.24 -27.11
N LYS A 85 -21.94 -8.97 -26.50
CA LYS A 85 -21.83 -9.38 -25.09
C LYS A 85 -20.78 -10.48 -24.84
N LYS A 86 -20.41 -11.24 -25.86
CA LYS A 86 -19.44 -12.35 -25.80
C LYS A 86 -18.57 -12.40 -27.04
N CYS A 87 -17.35 -12.91 -26.91
CA CYS A 87 -16.51 -13.22 -28.06
C CYS A 87 -17.18 -14.28 -28.94
N PRO A 88 -17.29 -14.07 -30.27
CA PRO A 88 -17.90 -15.05 -31.16
C PRO A 88 -17.07 -16.34 -31.31
N LYS A 89 -15.76 -16.29 -31.05
CA LYS A 89 -14.86 -17.45 -31.16
C LYS A 89 -14.72 -18.22 -29.86
N CYS A 90 -14.37 -17.55 -28.76
CA CYS A 90 -14.10 -18.23 -27.47
C CYS A 90 -15.24 -18.14 -26.46
N GLY A 91 -16.33 -17.42 -26.75
CA GLY A 91 -17.47 -17.27 -25.85
C GLY A 91 -17.21 -16.41 -24.62
N SER A 92 -16.02 -15.83 -24.43
CA SER A 92 -15.70 -15.00 -23.27
C SER A 92 -16.58 -13.75 -23.20
N TYR A 93 -17.21 -13.52 -22.04
CA TYR A 93 -17.99 -12.31 -21.76
C TYR A 93 -17.12 -11.06 -21.52
N ARG A 94 -15.85 -11.27 -21.18
CA ARG A 94 -14.89 -10.19 -20.88
C ARG A 94 -13.82 -10.11 -21.97
N TRP A 95 -14.29 -10.15 -23.22
CA TRP A 95 -13.43 -10.18 -24.40
C TRP A 95 -12.73 -8.85 -24.68
N ASN A 96 -13.24 -7.74 -24.13
CA ASN A 96 -12.69 -6.39 -24.26
C ASN A 96 -11.93 -5.93 -23.02
N VAL A 97 -11.77 -6.80 -22.00
CA VAL A 97 -11.09 -6.45 -20.75
C VAL A 97 -9.75 -7.17 -20.70
N GLU A 98 -8.68 -6.41 -20.50
CA GLU A 98 -7.34 -6.94 -20.30
C GLU A 98 -7.25 -7.73 -18.99
N ASP A 99 -6.40 -8.75 -18.94
CA ASP A 99 -6.13 -9.45 -17.69
C ASP A 99 -5.20 -8.61 -16.83
N THR A 100 -5.53 -8.48 -15.55
CA THR A 100 -4.63 -7.86 -14.58
C THR A 100 -3.66 -8.93 -14.08
N GLN A 101 -2.37 -8.67 -14.26
CA GLN A 101 -1.30 -9.52 -13.75
C GLN A 101 -0.97 -9.13 -12.32
N PHE A 102 -0.82 -10.12 -11.45
CA PHE A 102 -0.46 -9.96 -10.05
C PHE A 102 0.77 -10.79 -9.73
N GLU A 103 1.61 -10.28 -8.83
CA GLU A 103 2.78 -10.96 -8.30
C GLU A 103 2.71 -10.99 -6.77
N CYS A 104 3.04 -12.14 -6.18
CA CYS A 104 3.20 -12.23 -4.73
C CYS A 104 4.58 -11.73 -4.31
N GLN A 105 4.64 -10.69 -3.48
CA GLN A 105 5.87 -10.11 -2.91
C GLN A 105 6.61 -11.03 -1.91
N LYS A 106 6.04 -12.19 -1.56
CA LYS A 106 6.65 -13.17 -0.65
C LYS A 106 7.23 -14.40 -1.35
N CYS A 107 6.53 -14.91 -2.37
CA CYS A 107 6.93 -16.13 -3.09
C CYS A 107 7.23 -15.90 -4.57
N HIS A 108 7.06 -14.67 -5.06
CA HIS A 108 7.26 -14.26 -6.46
C HIS A 108 6.46 -15.05 -7.49
N HIS A 109 5.41 -15.74 -7.04
CA HIS A 109 4.48 -16.37 -7.96
C HIS A 109 3.69 -15.31 -8.71
N VAL A 110 3.61 -15.46 -10.03
CA VAL A 110 2.90 -14.55 -10.92
C VAL A 110 1.64 -15.24 -11.43
N TRP A 111 0.50 -14.56 -11.38
CA TRP A 111 -0.77 -15.07 -11.91
C TRP A 111 -1.58 -13.96 -12.58
N THR A 112 -2.48 -14.37 -13.46
CA THR A 112 -3.46 -13.47 -14.08
C THR A 112 -4.81 -13.66 -13.41
N SER A 113 -5.48 -12.56 -13.09
CA SER A 113 -6.83 -12.57 -12.51
C SER A 113 -7.77 -11.74 -13.38
N SER A 114 -8.98 -12.26 -13.54
CA SER A 114 -10.06 -11.53 -14.19
C SER A 114 -10.64 -10.46 -13.24
N THR A 115 -10.58 -10.64 -11.94
CA THR A 115 -11.04 -9.66 -10.96
C THR A 115 -9.96 -8.60 -10.73
N ALA A 116 -10.36 -7.32 -10.74
CA ALA A 116 -9.47 -6.18 -10.52
C ALA A 116 -8.82 -6.19 -9.12
N ASP A 117 -9.49 -6.79 -8.14
CA ASP A 117 -9.03 -6.82 -6.75
C ASP A 117 -8.11 -8.02 -6.44
N GLY A 118 -7.88 -8.89 -7.43
CA GLY A 118 -7.06 -10.09 -7.26
C GLY A 118 -7.64 -11.08 -6.22
N PRO A 119 -6.92 -12.17 -5.92
CA PRO A 119 -7.36 -13.16 -4.94
C PRO A 119 -7.12 -12.69 -3.51
N GLN A 120 -7.94 -13.17 -2.57
CA GLN A 120 -7.76 -12.91 -1.13
C GLN A 120 -6.50 -13.56 -0.55
N ARG A 121 -6.00 -14.62 -1.19
CA ARG A 121 -4.79 -15.33 -0.81
C ARG A 121 -3.93 -15.63 -2.03
N CYS A 122 -2.61 -15.70 -1.83
CA CYS A 122 -1.72 -16.17 -2.90
C CYS A 122 -2.07 -17.62 -3.30
N PRO A 123 -2.22 -17.93 -4.61
CA PRO A 123 -2.47 -19.29 -5.08
C PRO A 123 -1.37 -20.30 -4.73
N SER A 124 -0.12 -19.83 -4.63
CA SER A 124 1.04 -20.67 -4.34
C SER A 124 1.31 -20.81 -2.83
N CYS A 125 1.64 -19.71 -2.14
CA CYS A 125 2.02 -19.75 -0.73
C CYS A 125 0.87 -19.54 0.26
N ARG A 126 -0.36 -19.30 -0.21
CA ARG A 126 -1.58 -19.10 0.59
C ARG A 126 -1.55 -17.96 1.61
N THR A 127 -0.54 -17.09 1.56
CA THR A 127 -0.46 -15.87 2.37
C THR A 127 -1.59 -14.91 2.01
N TYR A 128 -2.14 -14.23 3.00
CA TYR A 128 -3.08 -13.12 2.80
C TYR A 128 -2.37 -11.85 2.35
N ASP A 129 -1.20 -11.57 2.95
CA ASP A 129 -0.43 -10.36 2.66
C ASP A 129 0.48 -10.52 1.44
N TRP A 130 -0.04 -11.06 0.35
CA TRP A 130 0.77 -11.33 -0.84
C TRP A 130 1.20 -10.04 -1.56
N ARG A 131 0.54 -8.91 -1.28
CA ARG A 131 0.90 -7.58 -1.80
C ARG A 131 1.97 -6.87 -0.98
N ILE A 132 2.25 -7.33 0.24
CA ILE A 132 3.13 -6.63 1.18
C ILE A 132 4.51 -7.29 1.14
N PRO A 133 5.58 -6.53 0.83
CA PRO A 133 6.93 -7.06 0.90
C PRO A 133 7.28 -7.44 2.34
N PRO A 134 8.12 -8.48 2.56
CA PRO A 134 8.55 -8.83 3.91
C PRO A 134 9.23 -7.63 4.56
N ALA A 135 8.87 -7.34 5.81
CA ALA A 135 9.53 -6.30 6.59
C ALA A 135 11.02 -6.62 6.65
N VAL A 136 11.83 -5.74 6.05
CA VAL A 136 13.29 -5.82 6.16
C VAL A 136 13.59 -5.59 7.63
N LYS A 137 13.96 -6.65 8.35
CA LYS A 137 14.61 -6.49 9.65
C LYS A 137 15.97 -5.91 9.32
N GLU A 138 16.11 -4.60 9.45
CA GLU A 138 17.44 -4.00 9.41
C GLU A 138 18.31 -4.78 10.39
N PRO A 139 19.51 -5.23 9.97
CA PRO A 139 20.38 -5.95 10.86
C PRO A 139 20.62 -5.06 12.08
N VAL A 140 20.29 -5.58 13.27
CA VAL A 140 20.56 -4.89 14.53
C VAL A 140 22.06 -4.68 14.61
N THR A 141 22.53 -3.50 14.24
CA THR A 141 23.92 -3.11 14.37
C THR A 141 24.17 -2.87 15.84
N PHE A 142 24.82 -3.83 16.50
CA PHE A 142 25.46 -3.60 17.79
C PHE A 142 26.56 -2.56 17.58
N HIS A 143 26.21 -1.28 17.68
CA HIS A 143 27.20 -0.22 17.69
C HIS A 143 28.03 -0.40 18.96
N GLN A 144 29.34 -0.66 18.80
CA GLN A 144 30.27 -0.55 19.92
C GLN A 144 30.10 0.85 20.53
N PRO A 145 29.97 0.96 21.86
CA PRO A 145 29.81 2.25 22.51
C PRO A 145 30.97 3.18 22.12
N HIS A 146 30.63 4.42 21.80
CA HIS A 146 31.59 5.45 21.42
C HIS A 146 32.72 5.57 22.46
N GLU A 147 33.94 5.87 22.02
CA GLU A 147 35.14 5.85 22.88
C GLU A 147 35.00 6.75 24.12
N ASN A 148 34.29 7.88 24.00
CA ASN A 148 33.99 8.77 25.13
C ASN A 148 33.09 8.12 26.20
N THR A 149 32.15 7.27 25.80
CA THR A 149 31.27 6.55 26.72
C THR A 149 32.05 5.49 27.48
N LEU A 150 32.92 4.75 26.79
CA LEU A 150 33.84 3.80 27.41
C LEU A 150 34.79 4.48 28.40
N ARG A 151 35.36 5.63 28.02
CA ARG A 151 36.21 6.43 28.91
C ARG A 151 35.45 6.81 30.18
N ARG A 152 34.24 7.35 30.07
CA ARG A 152 33.43 7.76 31.22
C ARG A 152 33.18 6.61 32.18
N TRP A 153 32.74 5.45 31.67
CA TRP A 153 32.47 4.28 32.51
C TRP A 153 33.72 3.72 33.18
N VAL A 154 34.85 3.69 32.46
CA VAL A 154 36.14 3.25 33.02
C VAL A 154 36.60 4.19 34.14
N CYS A 155 36.54 5.50 33.93
CA CYS A 155 36.93 6.48 34.95
C CYS A 155 36.03 6.43 36.18
N GLU A 156 34.70 6.40 36.00
CA GLU A 156 33.73 6.32 37.09
C GLU A 156 33.96 5.11 38.00
N LYS A 157 34.21 3.93 37.41
CA LYS A 157 34.52 2.71 38.16
C LYS A 157 35.88 2.80 38.86
N TYR A 158 36.86 3.44 38.22
CA TYR A 158 38.19 3.63 38.79
C TYR A 158 38.17 4.59 39.99
N ASP A 159 37.40 5.67 39.91
CA ASP A 159 37.21 6.63 41.01
C ASP A 159 36.44 6.02 42.18
N ALA A 160 35.57 5.05 41.91
CA ALA A 160 34.93 4.21 42.93
C ALA A 160 35.91 3.21 43.61
N GLY A 161 37.19 3.19 43.22
CA GLY A 161 38.24 2.37 43.81
C GLY A 161 38.36 0.96 43.21
N MET A 162 37.68 0.68 42.09
CA MET A 162 37.76 -0.63 41.43
C MET A 162 39.12 -0.84 40.76
N GLY A 163 39.67 -2.06 40.88
CA GLY A 163 40.91 -2.45 40.23
C GLY A 163 40.79 -2.46 38.70
N VAL A 164 41.88 -2.11 38.00
CA VAL A 164 41.92 -2.06 36.52
C VAL A 164 41.54 -3.41 35.88
N LEU A 165 41.91 -4.52 36.51
CA LEU A 165 41.58 -5.86 36.04
C LEU A 165 40.07 -6.14 36.18
N ASP A 166 39.47 -5.75 37.30
CA ASP A 166 38.04 -5.94 37.55
C ASP A 166 37.18 -5.12 36.59
N ILE A 167 37.59 -3.86 36.32
CA ILE A 167 36.94 -2.99 35.32
C ILE A 167 37.01 -3.63 33.92
N ALA A 168 38.16 -4.19 33.55
CA ALA A 168 38.34 -4.83 32.25
C ALA A 168 37.44 -6.07 32.09
N GLN A 169 37.32 -6.87 33.16
CA GLN A 169 36.44 -8.03 33.18
C GLN A 169 34.96 -7.64 33.11
N GLU A 170 34.53 -6.63 33.87
CA GLU A 170 33.14 -6.18 33.92
C GLU A 170 32.68 -5.57 32.59
N LEU A 171 33.49 -4.66 32.02
CA LEU A 171 33.17 -3.97 30.77
C LEU A 171 33.53 -4.78 29.52
N LYS A 172 34.09 -5.99 29.68
CA LYS A 172 34.60 -6.84 28.60
C LYS A 172 35.56 -6.09 27.66
N LEU A 173 36.45 -5.29 28.25
CA LEU A 173 37.45 -4.50 27.53
C LEU A 173 38.83 -5.16 27.67
N PRO A 174 39.71 -5.04 26.66
CA PRO A 174 41.10 -5.43 26.81
C PRO A 174 41.76 -4.62 27.93
N VAL A 175 42.50 -5.29 28.82
CA VAL A 175 43.14 -4.65 29.98
C VAL A 175 44.03 -3.47 29.56
N LEU A 176 44.76 -3.60 28.45
CA LEU A 176 45.59 -2.54 27.90
C LEU A 176 44.77 -1.28 27.54
N LYS A 177 43.53 -1.45 27.03
CA LYS A 177 42.65 -0.33 26.70
C LYS A 177 42.20 0.40 27.97
N VAL A 178 41.82 -0.33 29.01
CA VAL A 178 41.44 0.24 30.32
C VAL A 178 42.63 0.98 30.94
N MET A 179 43.83 0.39 30.92
CA MET A 179 45.05 1.05 31.39
C MET A 179 45.32 2.38 30.68
N ASN A 180 45.21 2.40 29.35
CA ASN A 180 45.43 3.62 28.57
C ASN A 180 44.41 4.70 28.92
N LEU A 181 43.13 4.34 29.07
CA LEU A 181 42.07 5.29 29.45
C LEU A 181 42.31 5.89 30.84
N VAL A 182 42.66 5.06 31.83
CA VAL A 182 42.99 5.51 33.19
C VAL A 182 44.26 6.35 33.22
N ARG A 183 45.27 6.02 32.42
CA ARG A 183 46.51 6.80 32.33
C ARG A 183 46.23 8.21 31.81
N THR A 184 45.53 8.32 30.68
CA THR A 184 45.14 9.62 30.11
C THR A 184 44.23 10.40 31.05
N TYR A 185 43.37 9.72 31.83
CA TYR A 185 42.54 10.35 32.84
C TYR A 185 43.37 11.01 33.97
N ARG A 186 44.34 10.29 34.53
CA ARG A 186 45.23 10.81 35.58
C ARG A 186 46.09 11.99 35.11
N GLU A 187 46.57 11.96 33.87
CA GLU A 187 47.40 13.02 33.30
C GLU A 187 46.64 14.34 33.11
N VAL A 188 45.32 14.28 32.86
CA VAL A 188 44.49 15.45 32.55
C VAL A 188 43.74 15.99 33.76
N GLU A 189 43.22 15.12 34.64
CA GLU A 189 42.30 15.52 35.72
C GLU A 189 42.91 15.48 37.13
N MET A 190 44.07 14.82 37.34
CA MET A 190 44.78 14.83 38.62
C MET A 190 46.30 14.99 38.44
N PRO A 191 46.78 16.19 38.06
CA PRO A 191 48.20 16.47 38.03
C PRO A 191 48.78 16.29 39.44
N ARG A 192 49.84 15.48 39.57
CA ARG A 192 50.59 15.37 40.84
C ARG A 192 51.23 16.73 41.11
N PHE A 193 50.76 17.41 42.16
CA PHE A 193 51.43 18.56 42.76
C PHE A 193 52.53 18.08 43.72
#